data_AF-A0A1G6RQ09-F1
#
_entry.id   AF-A0A1G6RQ09-F1
#
_cell.length_a   1.000
_cell.length_b   1.000
_cell.length_c   1.000
_cell.angle_alpha   90.00
_cell.angle_beta   90.00
_cell.angle_gamma   90.00
#
_symmetry.space_group_name_H-M   'P 1'
#
loop_
_entity.id
_entity.type
_entity.pdbx_description
1 polymer ?
#
loop_
_entity_poly.entity_id
_entity_poly.type
_entity_poly.pdbx_seq_one_letter_code
_entity_poly.pdbx_strand_id
1 'polypeptide(L)'
;MSVPPPAPPRPSGPTVSSARPASARTSRRALALIALGVAAVVLVVAGLGTTAYRLTGDLLSLEQQELAGPSMLTDDPSSSDRLLDGLEDAGLTCVLEVADPQVRSCYALHPSRWAHVSWQASPEGSVLGLWIDLDLSAGPFSSRDVVLGGLRAGLGLGTDEAGELTTGVEEALRYPGEEIWTETDWGDLYATASEDRSLLLEGYSWSGEARYSEPRALGPLAGAVALLETRGYRCEQAGEEMTSCTTADYEQVDLHGTSDLTGFDIVPFATTADVADELAALAPGPDATTVTALLDAVGVEPSATAADDWVVVHLDDRVQVVAGCW
;
A
#
# COMPACT_ATOMS: atom_id res chain seq x y z
N MET A 1 -0.50 60.42 -23.92
CA MET A 1 -0.46 59.02 -23.47
C MET A 1 0.85 58.43 -23.98
N SER A 2 1.71 58.01 -23.07
CA SER A 2 3.13 57.74 -23.33
C SER A 2 3.35 56.32 -23.84
N VAL A 3 4.03 56.19 -24.98
CA VAL A 3 4.57 54.94 -25.53
C VAL A 3 6.09 54.94 -25.27
N PRO A 4 6.67 53.94 -24.58
CA PRO A 4 8.11 53.86 -24.40
C PRO A 4 8.86 53.46 -25.70
N PRO A 5 10.09 53.97 -25.93
CA PRO A 5 10.79 53.96 -27.21
C PRO A 5 11.50 52.63 -27.59
N PRO A 6 11.78 52.40 -28.89
CA PRO A 6 12.44 51.19 -29.39
C PRO A 6 13.97 51.14 -29.14
N ALA A 7 14.50 49.92 -29.12
CA ALA A 7 15.84 49.52 -28.66
C ALA A 7 17.04 50.15 -29.41
N PRO A 8 18.21 50.29 -28.76
CA PRO A 8 19.50 50.48 -29.42
C PRO A 8 20.34 49.17 -29.55
N PRO A 9 21.28 49.11 -30.51
CA PRO A 9 21.91 47.89 -31.02
C PRO A 9 23.20 47.48 -30.28
N ARG A 10 23.59 46.21 -30.48
CA ARG A 10 24.89 45.62 -30.07
C ARG A 10 26.09 46.41 -30.62
N PRO A 11 27.18 46.57 -29.85
CA PRO A 11 28.47 46.99 -30.39
C PRO A 11 29.35 45.80 -30.79
N SER A 12 29.88 45.92 -32.01
CA SER A 12 30.94 45.15 -32.65
C SER A 12 32.33 45.41 -32.02
N GLY A 13 33.27 44.45 -32.16
CA GLY A 13 34.69 44.56 -31.78
C GLY A 13 35.48 45.65 -32.53
N PRO A 14 36.80 45.86 -32.31
CA PRO A 14 37.89 44.93 -32.71
C PRO A 14 39.07 44.90 -31.68
N THR A 15 40.20 44.19 -31.76
CA THR A 15 41.09 43.78 -32.87
C THR A 15 42.10 42.74 -32.35
N VAL A 16 42.51 41.82 -33.22
CA VAL A 16 43.54 40.79 -32.97
C VAL A 16 44.95 41.39 -33.07
N SER A 17 45.86 41.01 -32.17
CA SER A 17 47.31 41.13 -32.37
C SER A 17 47.99 39.81 -32.04
N SER A 18 48.76 39.29 -32.99
CA SER A 18 49.44 38.01 -32.92
C SER A 18 50.74 38.10 -32.12
N ALA A 19 51.00 37.13 -31.24
CA ALA A 19 52.36 36.83 -30.79
C ALA A 19 52.54 35.30 -30.68
N ARG A 20 53.63 34.86 -31.31
CA ARG A 20 54.11 33.49 -31.56
C ARG A 20 54.46 32.74 -30.25
N PRO A 21 54.36 31.40 -30.17
CA PRO A 21 54.61 30.65 -28.94
C PRO A 21 56.12 30.50 -28.65
N ALA A 22 56.52 30.72 -27.40
CA ALA A 22 57.85 30.38 -26.89
C ALA A 22 57.77 29.12 -26.02
N SER A 23 58.48 28.08 -26.43
CA SER A 23 58.67 26.83 -25.69
C SER A 23 59.42 27.08 -24.37
N ALA A 24 58.84 26.69 -23.23
CA ALA A 24 59.52 26.70 -21.93
C ALA A 24 59.95 25.28 -21.55
N ARG A 25 61.27 25.07 -21.44
CA ARG A 25 61.89 23.85 -20.89
C ARG A 25 61.50 23.70 -19.41
N THR A 26 60.73 22.66 -19.09
CA THR A 26 60.37 22.28 -17.72
C THR A 26 61.59 21.75 -16.98
N SER A 27 62.09 22.50 -16.00
CA SER A 27 63.21 22.06 -15.16
C SER A 27 62.72 21.01 -14.13
N ARG A 28 63.40 19.86 -14.06
CA ARG A 28 63.06 18.73 -13.18
C ARG A 28 63.04 19.07 -11.68
N ARG A 29 63.54 20.25 -11.28
CA ARG A 29 63.49 20.76 -9.89
C ARG A 29 62.13 21.37 -9.51
N ALA A 30 61.36 21.86 -10.47
CA ALA A 30 60.02 22.42 -10.21
C ALA A 30 58.99 21.32 -9.89
N LEU A 31 59.10 20.16 -10.55
CA LEU A 31 58.24 18.99 -10.29
C LEU A 31 58.44 18.41 -8.88
N ALA A 32 59.67 18.43 -8.36
CA ALA A 32 59.96 17.94 -7.01
C ALA A 32 59.35 18.84 -5.91
N LEU A 33 59.32 20.16 -6.14
CA LEU A 33 58.70 21.11 -5.19
C LEU A 33 57.18 21.06 -5.23
N ILE A 34 56.59 20.84 -6.41
CA ILE A 34 55.14 20.63 -6.54
C ILE A 34 54.73 19.30 -5.88
N ALA A 35 55.50 18.23 -6.08
CA ALA A 35 55.24 16.94 -5.43
C ALA A 35 55.31 17.03 -3.90
N LEU A 36 56.26 17.78 -3.34
CA LEU A 36 56.36 17.99 -1.89
C LEU A 36 55.17 18.81 -1.35
N GLY A 37 54.74 19.83 -2.10
CA GLY A 37 53.55 20.63 -1.77
C GLY A 37 52.26 19.80 -1.81
N VAL A 38 52.09 18.96 -2.83
CA VAL A 38 50.94 18.05 -2.94
C VAL A 38 50.95 17.01 -1.82
N ALA A 39 52.10 16.43 -1.48
CA ALA A 39 52.20 15.49 -0.36
C ALA A 39 51.86 16.14 0.99
N ALA A 40 52.29 17.39 1.22
CA ALA A 40 51.94 18.14 2.42
C ALA A 40 50.43 18.48 2.47
N VAL A 41 49.83 18.86 1.33
CA VAL A 41 48.38 19.09 1.24
C VAL A 41 47.61 17.79 1.46
N VAL A 42 48.03 16.67 0.88
CA VAL A 42 47.40 15.36 1.09
C VAL A 42 47.51 14.92 2.56
N LEU A 43 48.64 15.16 3.23
CA LEU A 43 48.80 14.87 4.65
C LEU A 43 47.92 15.77 5.53
N VAL A 44 47.77 17.04 5.18
CA VAL A 44 46.87 17.97 5.88
C VAL A 44 45.40 17.59 5.64
N VAL A 45 45.01 17.20 4.42
CA VAL A 45 43.65 16.73 4.10
C VAL A 45 43.36 15.39 4.78
N ALA A 46 44.31 14.46 4.87
CA ALA A 46 44.16 13.20 5.60
C ALA A 46 44.12 13.43 7.14
N GLY A 47 44.91 14.37 7.65
CA GLY A 47 44.87 14.79 9.06
C GLY A 47 43.55 15.47 9.42
N LEU A 48 43.06 16.37 8.56
CA LEU A 48 41.75 17.00 8.72
C LEU A 48 40.61 15.99 8.56
N GLY A 49 40.74 15.02 7.67
CA GLY A 49 39.79 13.92 7.49
C GLY A 49 39.69 13.00 8.70
N THR A 50 40.80 12.75 9.42
CA THR A 50 40.77 11.96 10.66
C THR A 50 40.21 12.74 11.85
N THR A 51 40.45 14.05 11.95
CA THR A 51 39.75 14.90 12.93
C THR A 51 38.28 15.12 12.59
N ALA A 52 37.93 15.24 11.31
CA ALA A 52 36.54 15.34 10.86
C ALA A 52 35.81 14.02 11.09
N TYR A 53 36.42 12.86 10.79
CA TYR A 53 35.89 11.52 11.08
C TYR A 53 35.79 11.23 12.58
N ARG A 54 36.67 11.81 13.42
CA ARG A 54 36.55 11.74 14.89
C ARG A 54 35.40 12.62 15.39
N LEU A 55 35.24 13.82 14.84
CA LEU A 55 34.14 14.74 15.19
C LEU A 55 32.78 14.27 14.65
N THR A 56 32.71 13.73 13.43
CA THR A 56 31.49 13.10 12.88
C THR A 56 31.27 11.70 13.43
N GLY A 57 32.32 10.97 13.81
CA GLY A 57 32.22 9.69 14.50
C GLY A 57 31.65 9.83 15.91
N ASP A 58 32.07 10.87 16.65
CA ASP A 58 31.48 11.21 17.95
C ASP A 58 30.05 11.77 17.81
N LEU A 59 29.75 12.56 16.77
CA LEU A 59 28.39 13.03 16.48
C LEU A 59 27.44 11.90 16.05
N LEU A 60 27.88 10.98 15.18
CA LEU A 60 27.12 9.79 14.80
C LEU A 60 26.92 8.84 16.00
N SER A 61 27.89 8.78 16.92
CA SER A 61 27.75 7.97 18.13
C SER A 61 26.85 8.61 19.19
N LEU A 62 26.73 9.94 19.23
CA LEU A 62 25.79 10.65 20.09
C LEU A 62 24.37 10.59 19.52
N GLU A 63 24.17 10.74 18.20
CA GLU A 63 22.86 10.46 17.58
C GLU A 63 22.47 8.98 17.72
N GLN A 64 23.40 8.03 17.59
CA GLN A 64 23.11 6.61 17.84
C GLN A 64 22.95 6.23 19.31
N GLN A 65 23.56 6.96 20.26
CA GLN A 65 23.34 6.73 21.70
C GLN A 65 22.11 7.46 22.25
N GLU A 66 21.65 8.52 21.58
CA GLU A 66 20.38 9.18 21.91
C GLU A 66 19.19 8.45 21.25
N LEU A 67 19.42 7.76 20.12
CA LEU A 67 18.48 6.79 19.53
C LEU A 67 18.54 5.40 20.20
N ALA A 68 19.66 5.05 20.85
CA ALA A 68 19.76 3.88 21.72
C ALA A 68 19.62 4.29 23.18
N GLY A 69 18.45 4.82 23.53
CA GLY A 69 17.99 4.78 24.91
C GLY A 69 18.10 3.34 25.45
N PRO A 70 18.08 3.12 26.78
CA PRO A 70 17.96 1.76 27.28
C PRO A 70 16.85 1.08 26.50
N SER A 71 17.13 -0.08 25.90
CA SER A 71 16.10 -1.01 25.46
C SER A 71 15.39 -1.47 26.73
N MET A 72 14.62 -0.56 27.33
CA MET A 72 13.40 -0.93 27.99
C MET A 72 12.61 -1.53 26.84
N LEU A 73 12.66 -2.86 26.76
CA LEU A 73 11.49 -3.61 26.37
C LEU A 73 10.37 -3.06 27.24
N THR A 74 9.78 -1.95 26.82
CA THR A 74 8.41 -1.65 27.18
C THR A 74 7.67 -2.83 26.60
N ASP A 75 7.06 -3.65 27.45
CA ASP A 75 6.13 -4.70 27.05
C ASP A 75 4.87 -4.11 26.36
N ASP A 76 4.96 -2.87 25.85
CA ASP A 76 3.92 -2.22 25.09
C ASP A 76 3.84 -2.93 23.73
N PRO A 77 2.67 -3.49 23.38
CA PRO A 77 2.48 -4.18 22.12
C PRO A 77 2.78 -3.24 20.95
N SER A 78 3.31 -3.80 19.86
CA SER A 78 3.56 -3.06 18.63
C SER A 78 2.27 -2.42 18.10
N SER A 79 2.34 -1.33 17.33
CA SER A 79 1.12 -0.73 16.77
C SER A 79 0.35 -1.71 15.88
N SER A 80 1.07 -2.62 15.20
CA SER A 80 0.47 -3.68 14.39
C SER A 80 -0.31 -4.68 15.24
N ASP A 81 0.21 -5.06 16.41
CA ASP A 81 -0.49 -5.96 17.34
C ASP A 81 -1.65 -5.25 18.04
N ARG A 82 -1.50 -3.97 18.41
CA ARG A 82 -2.63 -3.17 18.92
C ARG A 82 -3.76 -2.99 17.92
N LEU A 83 -3.40 -2.81 16.63
CA LEU A 83 -4.38 -2.73 15.56
C LEU A 83 -5.12 -4.06 15.40
N LEU A 84 -4.37 -5.17 15.38
CA LEU A 84 -4.95 -6.52 15.34
C LEU A 84 -5.92 -6.75 16.50
N ASP A 85 -5.45 -6.56 17.74
CA ASP A 85 -6.27 -6.72 18.95
C ASP A 85 -7.52 -5.84 18.90
N GLY A 86 -7.38 -4.58 18.48
CA GLY A 86 -8.49 -3.64 18.37
C GLY A 86 -9.54 -4.02 17.33
N LEU A 87 -9.12 -4.65 16.21
CA LEU A 87 -10.03 -5.15 15.18
C LEU A 87 -10.70 -6.47 15.62
N GLU A 88 -9.96 -7.38 16.26
CA GLU A 88 -10.50 -8.64 16.80
C GLU A 88 -11.50 -8.41 17.93
N ASP A 89 -11.20 -7.52 18.88
CA ASP A 89 -12.13 -7.11 19.95
C ASP A 89 -13.42 -6.49 19.39
N ALA A 90 -13.33 -5.88 18.21
CA ALA A 90 -14.46 -5.29 17.52
C ALA A 90 -15.25 -6.31 16.66
N GLY A 91 -14.86 -7.58 16.70
CA GLY A 91 -15.58 -8.69 16.07
C GLY A 91 -15.20 -8.95 14.62
N LEU A 92 -14.04 -8.45 14.15
CA LEU A 92 -13.49 -8.84 12.86
C LEU A 92 -12.82 -10.21 12.96
N THR A 93 -12.99 -11.02 11.92
CA THR A 93 -12.19 -12.25 11.75
C THR A 93 -10.92 -11.86 11.02
N CYS A 94 -9.82 -11.81 11.76
CA CYS A 94 -8.52 -11.49 11.21
C CYS A 94 -7.86 -12.73 10.61
N VAL A 95 -7.27 -12.56 9.44
CA VAL A 95 -6.61 -13.64 8.71
C VAL A 95 -5.21 -13.19 8.33
N LEU A 96 -4.22 -13.82 8.93
CA LEU A 96 -2.82 -13.47 8.68
C LEU A 96 -2.37 -14.08 7.35
N GLU A 97 -2.07 -13.24 6.36
CA GLU A 97 -1.45 -13.67 5.12
C GLU A 97 0.07 -13.85 5.32
N VAL A 98 0.64 -14.90 4.73
CA VAL A 98 2.05 -15.28 4.93
C VAL A 98 2.70 -15.53 3.58
N ALA A 99 3.34 -14.47 3.05
CA ALA A 99 4.41 -14.59 2.06
C ALA A 99 5.46 -13.48 2.21
N ASP A 100 5.05 -12.27 2.60
CA ASP A 100 5.91 -11.23 3.19
C ASP A 100 5.45 -10.97 4.64
N PRO A 101 6.28 -11.18 5.68
CA PRO A 101 5.86 -11.03 7.09
C PRO A 101 5.36 -9.62 7.47
N GLN A 102 5.33 -8.69 6.53
CA GLN A 102 5.01 -7.29 6.72
C GLN A 102 3.56 -6.93 6.41
N VAL A 103 2.78 -7.70 5.64
CA VAL A 103 1.38 -7.34 5.33
C VAL A 103 0.40 -8.22 6.13
N ARG A 104 -0.59 -7.59 6.76
CA ARG A 104 -1.64 -8.26 7.54
C ARG A 104 -3.02 -7.82 7.04
N SER A 105 -4.01 -8.72 7.10
CA SER A 105 -5.38 -8.42 6.66
C SER A 105 -6.43 -8.92 7.67
N CYS A 106 -7.51 -8.17 7.83
CA CYS A 106 -8.66 -8.51 8.65
C CYS A 106 -9.94 -8.31 7.87
N TYR A 107 -10.90 -9.22 8.06
CA TYR A 107 -12.21 -9.13 7.44
C TYR A 107 -13.30 -9.03 8.50
N ALA A 108 -14.17 -8.03 8.40
CA ALA A 108 -15.43 -8.02 9.14
C ALA A 108 -16.43 -8.90 8.39
N LEU A 109 -16.85 -9.97 9.04
CA LEU A 109 -17.75 -10.97 8.48
C LEU A 109 -19.05 -10.97 9.28
N HIS A 110 -19.74 -9.84 9.32
CA HIS A 110 -21.10 -9.86 9.84
C HIS A 110 -22.06 -9.97 8.64
N PRO A 111 -23.14 -10.76 8.73
CA PRO A 111 -24.18 -11.04 7.70
C PRO A 111 -24.69 -9.89 6.81
N SER A 112 -24.41 -8.66 7.19
CA SER A 112 -24.93 -7.43 6.57
C SER A 112 -23.87 -6.34 6.56
N ARG A 113 -22.59 -6.68 6.66
CA ARG A 113 -21.53 -5.76 7.08
C ARG A 113 -20.20 -6.34 6.62
N TRP A 114 -19.67 -5.81 5.53
CA TRP A 114 -18.34 -6.18 5.06
C TRP A 114 -17.36 -5.03 5.33
N ALA A 115 -16.19 -5.40 5.82
CA ALA A 115 -15.02 -4.54 5.88
C ALA A 115 -13.80 -5.39 5.58
N HIS A 116 -12.89 -4.88 4.77
CA HIS A 116 -11.55 -5.43 4.62
C HIS A 116 -10.56 -4.37 5.11
N VAL A 117 -9.72 -4.73 6.08
CA VAL A 117 -8.67 -3.87 6.64
C VAL A 117 -7.34 -4.56 6.38
N SER A 118 -6.50 -3.99 5.53
CA SER A 118 -5.15 -4.45 5.27
C SER A 118 -4.14 -3.40 5.73
N TRP A 119 -3.03 -3.84 6.32
CA TRP A 119 -1.97 -2.92 6.73
C TRP A 119 -0.59 -3.53 6.57
N GLN A 120 0.37 -2.66 6.28
CA GLN A 120 1.77 -2.99 6.26
C GLN A 120 2.42 -2.62 7.60
N ALA A 121 3.21 -3.53 8.15
CA ALA A 121 4.02 -3.36 9.33
C ALA A 121 5.52 -3.40 8.98
N SER A 122 6.29 -2.48 9.56
CA SER A 122 7.75 -2.56 9.59
C SER A 122 8.23 -3.81 10.35
N PRO A 123 9.51 -4.21 10.21
CA PRO A 123 10.10 -5.28 11.02
C PRO A 123 9.96 -5.07 12.54
N GLU A 124 9.88 -3.81 12.98
CA GLU A 124 9.70 -3.41 14.37
C GLU A 124 8.21 -3.40 14.81
N GLY A 125 7.28 -3.65 13.89
CA GLY A 125 5.83 -3.72 14.15
C GLY A 125 5.09 -2.37 14.08
N SER A 126 5.75 -1.29 13.63
CA SER A 126 5.11 -0.02 13.31
C SER A 126 4.25 -0.14 12.05
N VAL A 127 3.01 0.33 12.07
CA VAL A 127 2.14 0.38 10.87
C VAL A 127 2.66 1.46 9.92
N LEU A 128 3.05 1.08 8.71
CA LEU A 128 3.62 1.93 7.66
C LEU A 128 2.58 2.42 6.66
N GLY A 129 1.63 1.54 6.33
CA GLY A 129 0.57 1.80 5.37
C GLY A 129 -0.70 1.08 5.76
N LEU A 130 -1.84 1.63 5.35
CA LEU A 130 -3.16 1.13 5.66
C LEU A 130 -4.03 1.23 4.41
N TRP A 131 -4.83 0.19 4.16
CA TRP A 131 -5.85 0.14 3.13
C TRP A 131 -7.11 -0.49 3.72
N ILE A 132 -8.23 0.20 3.60
CA ILE A 132 -9.49 -0.23 4.18
C ILE A 132 -10.59 -0.05 3.16
N ASP A 133 -11.35 -1.10 2.91
CA ASP A 133 -12.57 -1.03 2.12
C ASP A 133 -13.77 -1.41 2.98
N LEU A 134 -14.78 -0.55 2.98
CA LEU A 134 -15.99 -0.66 3.79
C LEU A 134 -17.23 -0.64 2.89
N ASP A 135 -18.07 -1.65 3.02
CA ASP A 135 -19.42 -1.61 2.44
C ASP A 135 -20.38 -0.93 3.43
N LEU A 136 -20.89 0.25 3.05
CA LEU A 136 -21.85 1.03 3.86
C LEU A 136 -23.30 0.88 3.37
N SER A 137 -23.55 0.03 2.37
CA SER A 137 -24.86 -0.18 1.76
C SER A 137 -25.89 -0.70 2.77
N ALA A 138 -25.45 -1.49 3.75
CA ALA A 138 -26.29 -2.08 4.79
C ALA A 138 -26.61 -1.14 5.97
N GLY A 139 -26.14 0.11 5.92
CA GLY A 139 -26.54 1.17 6.84
C GLY A 139 -25.42 1.71 7.73
N PRO A 140 -25.62 2.90 8.32
CA PRO A 140 -24.53 3.76 8.79
C PRO A 140 -23.85 3.38 10.13
N PHE A 141 -24.27 2.32 10.84
CA PHE A 141 -23.95 2.19 12.29
C PHE A 141 -23.30 0.88 12.72
N SER A 142 -22.29 0.36 12.01
CA SER A 142 -21.59 -0.81 12.59
C SER A 142 -20.15 -1.05 12.16
N SER A 143 -19.85 -1.27 10.88
CA SER A 143 -18.47 -1.56 10.47
C SER A 143 -17.57 -0.33 10.53
N ARG A 144 -18.09 0.83 10.12
CA ARG A 144 -17.34 2.10 10.12
C ARG A 144 -16.84 2.47 11.52
N ASP A 145 -17.74 2.57 12.50
CA ASP A 145 -17.37 3.03 13.85
C ASP A 145 -16.44 2.03 14.55
N VAL A 146 -16.61 0.73 14.25
CA VAL A 146 -15.71 -0.35 14.69
C VAL A 146 -14.31 -0.16 14.11
N VAL A 147 -14.19 -0.02 12.79
CA VAL A 147 -12.90 0.13 12.12
C VAL A 147 -12.22 1.42 12.54
N LEU A 148 -12.93 2.54 12.63
CA LEU A 148 -12.38 3.81 13.14
C LEU A 148 -11.92 3.69 14.61
N GLY A 149 -12.63 2.93 15.44
CA GLY A 149 -12.21 2.61 16.80
C GLY A 149 -10.91 1.80 16.85
N GLY A 150 -10.81 0.77 16.00
CA GLY A 150 -9.60 -0.04 15.83
C GLY A 150 -8.41 0.80 15.35
N LEU A 151 -8.61 1.68 14.38
CA LEU A 151 -7.58 2.60 13.88
C LEU A 151 -7.07 3.55 14.95
N ARG A 152 -7.98 4.15 15.72
CA ARG A 152 -7.60 5.00 16.84
C ARG A 152 -6.67 4.25 17.81
N ALA A 153 -7.01 3.02 18.17
CA ALA A 153 -6.21 2.21 19.08
C ALA A 153 -4.87 1.77 18.47
N GLY A 154 -4.89 1.28 17.23
CA GLY A 154 -3.73 0.75 16.52
C GLY A 154 -2.70 1.81 16.18
N LEU A 155 -3.14 2.89 15.55
CA LEU A 155 -2.29 4.01 15.13
C LEU A 155 -1.95 4.97 16.28
N GLY A 156 -2.63 4.83 17.43
CA GLY A 156 -2.41 5.68 18.61
C GLY A 156 -2.94 7.10 18.45
N LEU A 157 -3.99 7.28 17.65
CA LEU A 157 -4.57 8.60 17.38
C LEU A 157 -5.17 9.21 18.66
N GLY A 158 -4.86 10.48 18.87
CA GLY A 158 -5.48 11.32 19.88
C GLY A 158 -7.00 11.44 19.70
N THR A 159 -7.68 11.98 20.71
CA THR A 159 -9.15 12.15 20.63
C THR A 159 -9.55 13.16 19.55
N ASP A 160 -8.76 14.21 19.38
CA ASP A 160 -9.01 15.25 18.38
C ASP A 160 -8.78 14.70 16.97
N GLU A 161 -7.66 14.01 16.73
CA GLU A 161 -7.34 13.35 15.45
C GLU A 161 -8.38 12.30 15.05
N ALA A 162 -8.83 11.47 16.01
CA ALA A 162 -9.90 10.51 15.74
C ALA A 162 -11.24 11.21 15.38
N GLY A 163 -11.50 12.39 15.96
CA GLY A 163 -12.65 13.22 15.62
C GLY A 163 -12.54 13.84 14.23
N GLU A 164 -11.34 14.27 13.84
CA GLU A 164 -11.05 14.77 12.50
C GLU A 164 -11.18 13.67 11.45
N LEU A 165 -10.64 12.47 11.69
CA LEU A 165 -10.82 11.32 10.80
C LEU A 165 -12.29 10.94 10.62
N THR A 166 -13.06 10.96 11.71
CA THR A 166 -14.51 10.72 11.64
C THR A 166 -15.19 11.79 10.77
N THR A 167 -14.79 13.05 10.91
CA THR A 167 -15.32 14.16 10.12
C THR A 167 -14.95 14.04 8.65
N GLY A 168 -13.70 13.67 8.33
CA GLY A 168 -13.23 13.45 6.97
C GLY A 168 -13.98 12.30 6.27
N VAL A 169 -14.21 11.19 6.98
CA VAL A 169 -15.05 10.10 6.49
C VAL A 169 -16.48 10.56 6.22
N GLU A 170 -17.08 11.34 7.13
CA GLU A 170 -18.42 11.90 6.89
C GLU A 170 -18.48 12.86 5.70
N GLU A 171 -17.40 13.60 5.45
CA GLU A 171 -17.30 14.51 4.31
C GLU A 171 -17.14 13.73 3.00
N ALA A 172 -16.32 12.68 2.95
CA ALA A 172 -16.19 11.81 1.78
C ALA A 172 -17.55 11.22 1.38
N LEU A 173 -18.35 10.80 2.37
CA LEU A 173 -19.70 10.30 2.14
C LEU A 173 -20.70 11.36 1.64
N ARG A 174 -20.43 12.65 1.85
CA ARG A 174 -21.24 13.76 1.30
C ARG A 174 -20.83 14.10 -0.13
N TYR A 175 -19.60 13.79 -0.53
CA TYR A 175 -19.02 14.11 -1.83
C TYR A 175 -18.41 12.86 -2.49
N PRO A 176 -19.23 11.92 -3.01
CA PRO A 176 -18.73 10.72 -3.66
C PRO A 176 -17.77 11.02 -4.81
N GLY A 177 -16.67 10.26 -4.87
CA GLY A 177 -15.59 10.41 -5.84
C GLY A 177 -14.55 11.48 -5.47
N GLU A 178 -14.75 12.24 -4.40
CA GLU A 178 -13.74 13.18 -3.89
C GLU A 178 -12.89 12.51 -2.80
N GLU A 179 -11.57 12.71 -2.89
CA GLU A 179 -10.61 12.31 -1.85
C GLU A 179 -10.59 13.36 -0.74
N ILE A 180 -10.96 12.95 0.48
CA ILE A 180 -10.92 13.82 1.66
C ILE A 180 -9.74 13.42 2.54
N TRP A 181 -8.77 14.32 2.65
CA TRP A 181 -7.53 14.12 3.40
C TRP A 181 -7.66 14.58 4.85
N THR A 182 -7.11 13.79 5.78
CA THR A 182 -6.99 14.04 7.21
C THR A 182 -5.53 13.83 7.61
N GLU A 183 -4.87 14.89 8.06
CA GLU A 183 -3.49 14.85 8.56
C GLU A 183 -3.50 14.45 10.04
N THR A 184 -2.64 13.50 10.44
CA THR A 184 -2.49 13.05 11.83
C THR A 184 -1.00 12.99 12.22
N ASP A 185 -0.70 12.86 13.50
CA ASP A 185 0.64 12.64 14.03
C ASP A 185 1.22 11.29 13.59
N TRP A 186 0.38 10.31 13.24
CA TRP A 186 0.84 9.04 12.67
C TRP A 186 1.24 9.17 11.20
N GLY A 187 0.46 9.95 10.44
CA GLY A 187 0.51 9.96 8.98
C GLY A 187 -0.64 10.70 8.32
N ASP A 188 -0.67 10.68 6.99
CA ASP A 188 -1.82 11.11 6.21
C ASP A 188 -2.82 9.96 6.07
N LEU A 189 -4.11 10.27 6.23
CA LEU A 189 -5.22 9.38 5.95
C LEU A 189 -6.12 10.06 4.92
N TYR A 190 -6.62 9.33 3.92
CA TYR A 190 -7.61 9.88 3.00
C TYR A 190 -8.75 8.91 2.75
N ALA A 191 -9.96 9.47 2.70
CA ALA A 191 -11.20 8.73 2.53
C ALA A 191 -11.85 9.10 1.20
N THR A 192 -12.27 8.09 0.44
CA THR A 192 -12.98 8.24 -0.84
C THR A 192 -14.22 7.36 -0.81
N ALA A 193 -15.40 7.97 -0.90
CA ALA A 193 -16.65 7.23 -1.02
C ALA A 193 -17.04 7.07 -2.48
N SER A 194 -17.60 5.94 -2.85
CA SER A 194 -18.22 5.71 -4.15
C SER A 194 -19.71 6.14 -4.15
N GLU A 195 -20.31 6.20 -5.34
CA GLU A 195 -21.76 6.39 -5.48
C GLU A 195 -22.58 5.20 -4.96
N ASP A 196 -22.01 3.99 -4.96
CA ASP A 196 -22.65 2.77 -4.46
C ASP A 196 -22.51 2.58 -2.94
N ARG A 197 -21.95 3.58 -2.25
CA ARG A 197 -21.75 3.63 -0.80
C ARG A 197 -20.70 2.63 -0.29
N SER A 198 -19.76 2.23 -1.13
CA SER A 198 -18.46 1.78 -0.64
C SER A 198 -17.63 2.98 -0.16
N LEU A 199 -16.72 2.71 0.77
CA LEU A 199 -15.80 3.70 1.30
C LEU A 199 -14.41 3.08 1.36
N LEU A 200 -13.51 3.64 0.58
CA LEU A 200 -12.09 3.37 0.64
C LEU A 200 -11.44 4.36 1.62
N LEU A 201 -10.64 3.84 2.55
CA LEU A 201 -9.79 4.63 3.44
C LEU A 201 -8.36 4.12 3.34
N GLU A 202 -7.46 5.00 2.95
CA GLU A 202 -6.04 4.69 2.81
C GLU A 202 -5.21 5.58 3.73
N GLY A 203 -4.04 5.07 4.16
CA GLY A 203 -3.16 5.81 5.05
C GLY A 203 -1.69 5.54 4.84
N TYR A 204 -0.88 6.55 5.11
CA TYR A 204 0.58 6.55 4.95
C TYR A 204 1.24 7.13 6.20
N SER A 205 2.07 6.33 6.87
CA SER A 205 2.78 6.81 8.05
C SER A 205 3.92 7.78 7.68
N TRP A 206 4.20 8.75 8.54
CA TRP A 206 5.43 9.54 8.48
C TRP A 206 6.70 8.72 8.72
N SER A 207 6.56 7.54 9.32
CA SER A 207 7.66 6.69 9.74
C SER A 207 8.30 5.85 8.62
N GLY A 208 7.69 5.79 7.44
CA GLY A 208 8.24 5.06 6.30
C GLY A 208 7.36 5.09 5.07
N GLU A 209 7.91 4.62 3.95
CA GLU A 209 7.16 4.50 2.70
C GLU A 209 6.28 3.25 2.76
N ALA A 210 4.96 3.45 2.71
CA ALA A 210 4.02 2.38 2.49
C ALA A 210 4.30 1.73 1.12
N ARG A 211 4.42 0.41 1.12
CA ARG A 211 4.46 -0.39 -0.09
C ARG A 211 3.09 -1.01 -0.25
N TYR A 212 2.35 -0.55 -1.26
CA TYR A 212 1.18 -1.28 -1.67
C TYR A 212 1.64 -2.53 -2.39
N SER A 213 1.29 -3.63 -1.77
CA SER A 213 1.41 -4.96 -2.32
C SER A 213 0.35 -5.13 -3.42
N GLU A 214 0.77 -5.27 -4.67
CA GLU A 214 -0.16 -5.63 -5.74
C GLU A 214 -0.69 -7.05 -5.48
N PRO A 215 -2.01 -7.29 -5.61
CA PRO A 215 -2.56 -8.63 -5.48
C PRO A 215 -1.84 -9.57 -6.45
N ARG A 216 -1.44 -10.73 -5.97
CA ARG A 216 -0.84 -11.74 -6.83
C ARG A 216 -1.81 -12.14 -7.93
N ALA A 217 -1.30 -12.43 -9.12
CA ALA A 217 -2.13 -13.07 -10.13
C ALA A 217 -2.52 -14.48 -9.68
N LEU A 218 -3.82 -14.73 -9.49
CA LEU A 218 -4.39 -16.07 -9.45
C LEU A 218 -4.29 -16.73 -10.82
N GLY A 219 -4.08 -16.01 -11.91
CA GLY A 219 -3.89 -16.63 -13.22
C GLY A 219 -4.38 -15.73 -14.34
N PRO A 220 -4.51 -16.23 -15.56
CA PRO A 220 -4.97 -15.42 -16.67
C PRO A 220 -6.49 -15.19 -16.58
N LEU A 221 -6.92 -13.93 -16.57
CA LEU A 221 -8.35 -13.57 -16.60
C LEU A 221 -9.06 -14.19 -17.80
N ALA A 222 -8.40 -14.16 -18.96
CA ALA A 222 -8.93 -14.76 -20.19
C ALA A 222 -9.17 -16.27 -20.06
N GLY A 223 -8.41 -16.97 -19.22
CA GLY A 223 -8.62 -18.39 -18.93
C GLY A 223 -9.90 -18.63 -18.12
N ALA A 224 -10.14 -17.80 -17.09
CA ALA A 224 -11.35 -17.84 -16.28
C ALA A 224 -12.61 -17.49 -17.08
N VAL A 225 -12.53 -16.45 -17.93
CA VAL A 225 -13.64 -16.09 -18.84
C VAL A 225 -13.97 -17.25 -19.78
N ALA A 226 -12.96 -17.83 -20.44
CA ALA A 226 -13.18 -18.94 -21.37
C ALA A 226 -13.76 -20.19 -20.68
N LEU A 227 -13.35 -20.45 -19.44
CA LEU A 227 -13.92 -21.51 -18.60
C LEU A 227 -15.42 -21.26 -18.37
N LEU A 228 -15.79 -20.08 -17.89
CA LEU A 228 -17.19 -19.72 -17.59
C LEU A 228 -18.06 -19.72 -18.85
N GLU A 229 -17.57 -19.20 -19.98
CA GLU A 229 -18.28 -19.26 -21.26
C GLU A 229 -18.53 -20.70 -21.72
N THR A 230 -17.58 -21.61 -21.48
CA THR A 230 -17.74 -23.05 -21.76
C THR A 230 -18.83 -23.67 -20.88
N ARG A 231 -19.02 -23.15 -19.66
CA ARG A 231 -20.11 -23.54 -18.75
C ARG A 231 -21.44 -22.85 -19.06
N GLY A 232 -21.50 -22.00 -20.08
CA GLY A 232 -22.74 -21.34 -20.52
C GLY A 232 -23.00 -19.98 -19.87
N TYR A 233 -22.01 -19.42 -19.17
CA TYR A 233 -22.07 -18.04 -18.72
C TYR A 233 -21.85 -17.10 -19.90
N ARG A 234 -22.50 -15.93 -19.84
CA ARG A 234 -22.22 -14.79 -20.69
C ARG A 234 -21.44 -13.77 -19.87
N CYS A 235 -20.19 -13.55 -20.25
CA CYS A 235 -19.30 -12.61 -19.58
C CYS A 235 -19.28 -11.26 -20.29
N GLU A 236 -19.43 -10.19 -19.52
CA GLU A 236 -19.37 -8.81 -20.00
C GLU A 236 -18.47 -7.98 -19.08
N GLN A 237 -17.66 -7.10 -19.66
CA GLN A 237 -16.83 -6.19 -18.88
C GLN A 237 -17.72 -5.19 -18.14
N ALA A 238 -17.57 -5.13 -16.82
CA ALA A 238 -18.38 -4.33 -15.91
C ALA A 238 -17.47 -3.34 -15.16
N GLY A 239 -16.96 -2.33 -15.88
CA GLY A 239 -15.98 -1.37 -15.36
C GLY A 239 -14.57 -1.64 -15.88
N GLU A 240 -13.56 -0.98 -15.29
CA GLU A 240 -12.17 -1.09 -15.76
C GLU A 240 -11.53 -2.41 -15.34
N GLU A 241 -11.84 -2.91 -14.13
CA GLU A 241 -11.14 -4.04 -13.50
C GLU A 241 -12.06 -5.20 -13.12
N MET A 242 -13.29 -5.23 -13.64
CA MET A 242 -14.25 -6.29 -13.31
C MET A 242 -14.92 -6.83 -14.57
N THR A 243 -15.08 -8.15 -14.62
CA THR A 243 -15.84 -8.85 -15.65
C THR A 243 -16.95 -9.65 -14.98
N SER A 244 -18.20 -9.30 -15.27
CA SER A 244 -19.37 -10.00 -14.70
C SER A 244 -19.84 -11.09 -15.67
N CYS A 245 -19.94 -12.31 -15.18
CA CYS A 245 -20.36 -13.49 -15.92
C CYS A 245 -21.68 -14.00 -15.37
N THR A 246 -22.70 -14.12 -16.23
CA THR A 246 -24.04 -14.55 -15.81
C THR A 246 -24.62 -15.66 -16.67
N THR A 247 -25.34 -16.62 -16.07
CA THR A 247 -26.10 -17.63 -16.83
C THR A 247 -27.53 -17.17 -17.12
N ALA A 248 -28.23 -17.90 -17.98
CA ALA A 248 -29.65 -17.66 -18.26
C ALA A 248 -30.55 -17.87 -17.03
N ASP A 249 -30.08 -18.63 -16.05
CA ASP A 249 -30.79 -18.96 -14.80
C ASP A 249 -30.40 -18.01 -13.63
N TYR A 250 -29.73 -16.89 -13.95
CA TYR A 250 -29.31 -15.83 -13.02
C TYR A 250 -28.20 -16.22 -12.02
N GLU A 251 -27.40 -17.24 -12.32
CA GLU A 251 -26.13 -17.44 -11.61
C GLU A 251 -25.16 -16.32 -12.00
N GLN A 252 -24.40 -15.80 -11.04
CA GLN A 252 -23.45 -14.70 -11.26
C GLN A 252 -22.09 -15.02 -10.64
N VAL A 253 -21.05 -14.80 -11.44
CA VAL A 253 -19.65 -14.81 -11.02
C VAL A 253 -19.03 -13.50 -11.50
N ASP A 254 -18.49 -12.73 -10.57
CA ASP A 254 -17.73 -11.51 -10.88
C ASP A 254 -16.24 -11.82 -10.80
N LEU A 255 -15.53 -11.65 -11.90
CA LEU A 255 -14.08 -11.84 -11.99
C LEU A 255 -13.38 -10.49 -11.85
N HIS A 256 -12.41 -10.43 -10.94
CA HIS A 256 -11.63 -9.22 -10.65
C HIS A 256 -10.27 -9.27 -11.35
N GLY A 257 -9.91 -8.17 -12.01
CA GLY A 257 -8.66 -7.98 -12.75
C GLY A 257 -8.83 -7.42 -14.16
N THR A 258 -7.74 -6.87 -14.72
CA THR A 258 -7.71 -6.25 -16.07
C THR A 258 -7.13 -7.16 -17.15
N SER A 259 -6.19 -8.03 -16.78
CA SER A 259 -5.48 -8.93 -17.69
C SER A 259 -5.13 -10.23 -16.98
N ASP A 260 -4.71 -10.12 -15.73
CA ASP A 260 -4.59 -11.20 -14.78
C ASP A 260 -5.79 -11.22 -13.84
N LEU A 261 -6.24 -12.42 -13.48
CA LEU A 261 -7.24 -12.66 -12.45
C LEU A 261 -6.59 -12.42 -11.09
N THR A 262 -7.12 -11.48 -10.31
CA THR A 262 -6.67 -11.18 -8.94
C THR A 262 -7.66 -11.66 -7.89
N GLY A 263 -8.88 -11.98 -8.29
CA GLY A 263 -9.91 -12.54 -7.43
C GLY A 263 -11.20 -12.86 -8.19
N PHE A 264 -12.15 -13.47 -7.52
CA PHE A 264 -13.49 -13.68 -8.05
C PHE A 264 -14.52 -13.77 -6.92
N ASP A 265 -15.72 -13.27 -7.18
CA ASP A 265 -16.88 -13.37 -6.31
C ASP A 265 -17.93 -14.26 -6.95
N ILE A 266 -18.56 -15.10 -6.16
CA ILE A 266 -19.64 -15.99 -6.57
C ILE A 266 -20.88 -15.62 -5.76
N VAL A 267 -21.92 -15.12 -6.43
CA VAL A 267 -23.22 -14.82 -5.80
C VAL A 267 -24.05 -16.12 -5.80
N PRO A 268 -24.36 -16.73 -4.65
CA PRO A 268 -24.92 -18.05 -4.55
C PRO A 268 -26.44 -17.97 -4.67
N PHE A 269 -26.92 -18.11 -5.89
CA PHE A 269 -28.24 -18.64 -6.17
C PHE A 269 -28.10 -19.61 -7.34
N ALA A 270 -27.67 -20.84 -7.03
CA ALA A 270 -27.50 -22.00 -7.93
C ALA A 270 -26.15 -22.20 -8.65
N THR A 271 -25.10 -21.41 -8.40
CA THR A 271 -23.75 -21.73 -8.91
C THR A 271 -23.32 -23.10 -8.39
N THR A 272 -23.15 -24.07 -9.30
CA THR A 272 -22.81 -25.45 -8.94
C THR A 272 -21.37 -25.51 -8.45
N ALA A 273 -21.11 -26.27 -7.38
CA ALA A 273 -19.79 -26.37 -6.72
C ALA A 273 -18.64 -26.68 -7.69
N ASP A 274 -18.92 -27.31 -8.83
CA ASP A 274 -17.94 -27.62 -9.87
C ASP A 274 -17.41 -26.38 -10.63
N VAL A 275 -18.17 -25.29 -10.76
CA VAL A 275 -17.68 -24.04 -11.38
C VAL A 275 -16.63 -23.38 -10.51
N ALA A 276 -16.91 -23.33 -9.21
CA ALA A 276 -16.01 -22.74 -8.24
C ALA A 276 -14.75 -23.60 -8.03
N ASP A 277 -14.88 -24.94 -8.05
CA ASP A 277 -13.73 -25.85 -8.05
C ASP A 277 -12.84 -25.64 -9.30
N GLU A 278 -13.44 -25.44 -10.47
CA GLU A 278 -12.68 -25.21 -11.70
C GLU A 278 -12.02 -23.82 -11.73
N LEU A 279 -12.68 -22.78 -11.21
CA LEU A 279 -12.07 -21.45 -11.03
C LEU A 279 -10.91 -21.51 -10.02
N ALA A 280 -11.08 -22.23 -8.91
CA ALA A 280 -10.02 -22.46 -7.94
C ALA A 280 -8.84 -23.23 -8.55
N ALA A 281 -9.10 -24.18 -9.45
CA ALA A 281 -8.04 -24.90 -10.16
C ALA A 281 -7.24 -24.03 -11.15
N LEU A 282 -7.77 -22.87 -11.55
CA LEU A 282 -7.02 -21.87 -12.32
C LEU A 282 -6.06 -21.06 -11.44
N ALA A 283 -6.32 -20.99 -10.13
CA ALA A 283 -5.45 -20.36 -9.14
C ALA A 283 -4.27 -21.27 -8.78
N PRO A 284 -3.00 -20.81 -8.89
CA PRO A 284 -1.86 -21.49 -8.28
C PRO A 284 -1.95 -21.26 -6.76
N GLY A 285 -2.87 -21.97 -6.11
CA GLY A 285 -3.26 -21.73 -4.72
C GLY A 285 -4.11 -22.88 -4.18
N PRO A 286 -5.39 -22.65 -3.80
CA PRO A 286 -6.16 -23.59 -3.00
C PRO A 286 -6.23 -24.96 -3.67
N ASP A 287 -6.00 -26.03 -2.90
CA ASP A 287 -6.44 -27.34 -3.39
C ASP A 287 -7.97 -27.32 -3.53
N ALA A 288 -8.49 -28.01 -4.55
CA ALA A 288 -9.93 -28.02 -4.85
C ALA A 288 -10.75 -28.42 -3.61
N THR A 289 -10.23 -29.34 -2.79
CA THR A 289 -10.86 -29.81 -1.53
C THR A 289 -11.16 -28.69 -0.54
N THR A 290 -10.27 -27.69 -0.43
CA THR A 290 -10.41 -26.57 0.50
C THR A 290 -11.49 -25.60 0.04
N VAL A 291 -11.56 -25.32 -1.27
CA VAL A 291 -12.61 -24.47 -1.86
C VAL A 291 -13.96 -25.15 -1.80
N THR A 292 -14.06 -26.44 -2.11
CA THR A 292 -15.31 -27.22 -2.00
C THR A 292 -15.86 -27.20 -0.56
N ALA A 293 -15.00 -27.40 0.44
CA ALA A 293 -15.41 -27.39 1.84
C ALA A 293 -15.96 -26.02 2.31
N LEU A 294 -15.51 -24.93 1.69
CA LEU A 294 -15.93 -23.56 2.02
C LEU A 294 -17.18 -23.12 1.25
N LEU A 295 -17.40 -23.64 0.04
CA LEU A 295 -18.66 -23.49 -0.70
C LEU A 295 -19.81 -24.30 -0.07
N ASP A 296 -19.50 -25.47 0.51
CA ASP A 296 -20.46 -26.26 1.27
C ASP A 296 -20.89 -25.59 2.59
N ALA A 297 -20.19 -24.54 3.02
CA ALA A 297 -20.54 -23.72 4.18
C ALA A 297 -21.52 -22.57 3.85
N VAL A 298 -22.01 -22.47 2.60
CA VAL A 298 -23.00 -21.46 2.21
C VAL A 298 -24.29 -21.58 3.03
N GLY A 299 -24.63 -20.52 3.77
CA GLY A 299 -25.74 -20.48 4.73
C GLY A 299 -25.36 -20.81 6.19
N VAL A 300 -24.06 -20.93 6.49
CA VAL A 300 -23.48 -20.96 7.85
C VAL A 300 -23.04 -19.54 8.25
N GLU A 301 -22.69 -19.31 9.53
CA GLU A 301 -22.09 -18.05 9.98
C GLU A 301 -20.94 -17.61 9.05
N PRO A 302 -20.84 -16.31 8.68
CA PRO A 302 -19.76 -15.82 7.83
C PRO A 302 -18.38 -16.21 8.35
N SER A 303 -17.47 -16.56 7.46
CA SER A 303 -16.15 -17.08 7.81
C SER A 303 -15.10 -16.72 6.78
N ALA A 304 -13.88 -16.43 7.21
CA ALA A 304 -12.74 -16.22 6.34
C ALA A 304 -11.66 -17.25 6.64
N THR A 305 -10.96 -17.67 5.60
CA THR A 305 -9.82 -18.58 5.71
C THR A 305 -8.79 -18.14 4.69
N ALA A 306 -7.52 -18.09 5.10
CA ALA A 306 -6.41 -17.98 4.17
C ALA A 306 -5.55 -19.24 4.21
N ALA A 307 -4.95 -19.52 3.07
CA ALA A 307 -3.78 -20.37 2.97
C ALA A 307 -2.93 -19.85 1.81
N ASP A 308 -1.62 -20.10 1.86
CA ASP A 308 -0.65 -19.95 0.77
C ASP A 308 -1.08 -19.00 -0.37
N ASP A 309 -0.90 -17.69 -0.16
CA ASP A 309 -1.12 -16.62 -1.15
C ASP A 309 -2.59 -16.37 -1.61
N TRP A 310 -3.60 -16.79 -0.84
CA TRP A 310 -5.00 -16.45 -1.13
C TRP A 310 -5.87 -16.36 0.13
N VAL A 311 -7.02 -15.67 0.00
CA VAL A 311 -8.05 -15.57 1.03
C VAL A 311 -9.41 -15.93 0.43
N VAL A 312 -10.14 -16.81 1.11
CA VAL A 312 -11.56 -17.06 0.84
C VAL A 312 -12.38 -16.41 1.95
N VAL A 313 -13.37 -15.63 1.54
CA VAL A 313 -14.31 -14.92 2.40
C VAL A 313 -15.71 -15.41 2.06
N HIS A 314 -16.35 -16.12 2.98
CA HIS A 314 -17.74 -16.52 2.87
C HIS A 314 -18.62 -15.47 3.56
N LEU A 315 -19.51 -14.88 2.78
CA LEU A 315 -20.54 -13.93 3.18
C LEU A 315 -21.92 -14.53 2.90
N ASP A 316 -22.95 -14.05 3.62
CA ASP A 316 -24.34 -14.53 3.54
C ASP A 316 -24.88 -14.69 2.11
N ASP A 317 -24.44 -13.84 1.19
CA ASP A 317 -24.89 -13.77 -0.19
C ASP A 317 -23.76 -13.82 -1.23
N ARG A 318 -22.52 -14.12 -0.84
CA ARG A 318 -21.39 -14.35 -1.76
C ARG A 318 -20.21 -15.10 -1.16
N VAL A 319 -19.52 -15.86 -2.01
CA VAL A 319 -18.18 -16.38 -1.71
C VAL A 319 -17.19 -15.59 -2.53
N GLN A 320 -16.28 -14.90 -1.85
CA GLN A 320 -15.19 -14.16 -2.44
C GLN A 320 -13.89 -14.96 -2.30
N VAL A 321 -13.12 -15.05 -3.37
CA VAL A 321 -11.77 -15.61 -3.39
C VAL A 321 -10.84 -14.54 -3.95
N VAL A 322 -9.90 -14.08 -3.15
CA VAL A 322 -8.93 -13.06 -3.56
C VAL A 322 -7.52 -13.61 -3.44
N ALA A 323 -6.65 -13.20 -4.35
CA ALA A 323 -5.23 -13.37 -4.17
C ALA A 323 -4.78 -12.65 -2.92
N GLY A 324 -3.81 -13.26 -2.27
CA GLY A 324 -2.98 -12.62 -1.31
C GLY A 324 -2.11 -11.51 -1.93
N CYS A 325 -1.73 -10.53 -1.13
CA CYS A 325 -0.92 -9.40 -1.55
C CYS A 325 0.55 -9.56 -1.06
N TRP A 326 1.55 -9.27 -1.92
CA TRP A 326 2.98 -9.31 -1.58
C TRP A 326 3.66 -7.98 -1.27
#